data_AF-A0AAD3WDW0-F1
#
_entry.id   AF-A0AAD3WDW0-F1
#
_cell.length_a   1.000
_cell.length_b   1.000
_cell.length_c   1.000
_cell.angle_alpha   90.00
_cell.angle_beta   90.00
_cell.angle_gamma   90.00
#
_symmetry.space_group_name_H-M   'P 1'
#
loop_
_entity.id
_entity.type
_entity.pdbx_description
1 polymer ?
#
loop_
_entity_poly.entity_id
_entity_poly.type
_entity_poly.pdbx_seq_one_letter_code
_entity_poly.pdbx_strand_id
1 'polypeptide(L)'
;VERPLRLKGIDPERAYTPKEIKALRETAERAEDAPPVIKKIHKPGTAPDPLRGLVEATIHGKPRVVEYEPDTELRDSEQIPFLECPACHQPGYLPSPEDQRTAIETFLRREVLPYAPDAWYDPASVKVGYEINFNRYFYKPKALRTLEEIRADLLAVEKEAEGLLAEILGGTNHE
;
A
#
# COMPACT_ATOMS: atom_id res chain seq x y z
N VAL A 1 -2.78 6.50 -1.05
CA VAL A 1 -2.96 7.89 -1.49
C VAL A 1 -3.74 7.86 -2.80
N GLU A 2 -4.55 8.87 -3.03
CA GLU A 2 -5.37 9.03 -4.22
C GLU A 2 -4.74 10.09 -5.12
N ARG A 3 -4.84 9.84 -6.42
CA ARG A 3 -4.48 10.80 -7.47
C ARG A 3 -5.67 10.96 -8.42
N PRO A 4 -5.85 12.14 -9.01
CA PRO A 4 -7.02 12.39 -9.83
C PRO A 4 -6.90 11.75 -11.22
N LEU A 5 -8.00 11.18 -11.69
CA LEU A 5 -8.16 10.63 -13.04
C LEU A 5 -8.03 11.75 -14.06
N ARG A 6 -7.11 11.58 -15.02
CA ARG A 6 -6.88 12.53 -16.12
C ARG A 6 -7.22 11.90 -17.45
N LEU A 7 -8.05 12.59 -18.23
CA LEU A 7 -8.54 12.10 -19.52
C LEU A 7 -8.45 13.20 -20.58
N LYS A 8 -7.97 12.87 -21.77
CA LYS A 8 -7.91 13.80 -22.90
C LYS A 8 -9.32 14.12 -23.40
N GLY A 9 -9.52 15.36 -23.86
CA GLY A 9 -10.75 15.78 -24.54
C GLY A 9 -11.97 16.04 -23.65
N ILE A 10 -11.79 16.10 -22.33
CA ILE A 10 -12.85 16.48 -21.39
C ILE A 10 -12.89 18.00 -21.16
N ASP A 11 -14.03 18.49 -20.70
CA ASP A 11 -14.22 19.86 -20.22
C ASP A 11 -13.77 19.95 -18.75
N PRO A 12 -12.68 20.68 -18.44
CA PRO A 12 -12.14 20.78 -17.09
C PRO A 12 -12.97 21.66 -16.15
N GLU A 13 -14.00 22.35 -16.64
CA GLU A 13 -14.80 23.29 -15.83
C GLU A 13 -16.17 22.70 -15.44
N ARG A 14 -16.45 21.43 -15.75
CA ARG A 14 -17.73 20.78 -15.43
C ARG A 14 -17.56 19.54 -14.58
N ALA A 15 -18.55 19.27 -13.71
CA ALA A 15 -18.66 18.00 -13.02
C ALA A 15 -19.30 16.91 -13.89
N TYR A 16 -18.79 15.69 -13.82
CA TYR A 16 -19.30 14.53 -14.53
C TYR A 16 -20.08 13.59 -13.60
N THR A 17 -21.17 13.02 -14.11
CA THR A 17 -21.94 12.00 -13.39
C THR A 17 -21.19 10.66 -13.37
N PRO A 18 -21.47 9.75 -12.40
CA PRO A 18 -20.84 8.43 -12.37
C PRO A 18 -21.00 7.63 -13.68
N LYS A 19 -22.13 7.79 -14.38
CA LYS A 19 -22.38 7.12 -15.67
C LYS A 19 -21.47 7.67 -16.77
N GLU A 20 -21.28 8.98 -16.83
CA GLU A 20 -20.38 9.62 -17.79
C GLU A 20 -18.92 9.26 -17.49
N ILE A 21 -18.51 9.31 -16.22
CA ILE A 21 -17.16 8.91 -15.80
C ILE A 21 -16.87 7.47 -16.24
N LYS A 22 -17.83 6.54 -16.04
CA LYS A 22 -17.67 5.15 -16.50
C LYS A 22 -17.48 5.06 -18.01
N ALA A 23 -18.32 5.76 -18.79
CA ALA A 23 -18.18 5.78 -20.25
C ALA A 23 -16.86 6.42 -20.71
N LEU A 24 -16.42 7.49 -20.05
CA LEU A 24 -15.16 8.16 -20.34
C LEU A 24 -13.95 7.27 -20.05
N ARG A 25 -13.96 6.48 -18.97
CA ARG A 25 -12.90 5.49 -18.69
C ARG A 25 -12.74 4.44 -19.80
N GLU A 26 -13.82 4.11 -20.50
CA GLU A 26 -13.83 3.12 -21.59
C GLU A 26 -13.43 3.72 -22.96
N THR A 27 -13.63 5.03 -23.15
CA THR A 27 -13.55 5.69 -24.47
C THR A 27 -12.45 6.72 -24.60
N ALA A 28 -12.09 7.41 -23.50
CA ALA A 28 -11.11 8.48 -23.51
C ALA A 28 -9.71 7.96 -23.17
N GLU A 29 -8.70 8.59 -23.77
CA GLU A 29 -7.30 8.28 -23.51
C GLU A 29 -6.83 8.93 -22.20
N ARG A 30 -6.11 8.17 -21.37
CA ARG A 30 -5.45 8.67 -20.17
C ARG A 30 -4.11 9.31 -20.52
N ALA A 31 -3.81 10.45 -19.93
CA ALA A 31 -2.50 11.07 -20.02
C ALA A 31 -2.22 11.96 -18.81
N GLU A 32 -0.95 12.06 -18.40
CA GLU A 32 -0.53 12.82 -17.22
C GLU A 32 -0.69 14.34 -17.37
N ASP A 33 -0.61 14.84 -18.60
CA ASP A 33 -0.80 16.24 -18.98
C ASP A 33 -2.27 16.59 -19.25
N ALA A 34 -3.17 15.61 -19.25
CA ALA A 34 -4.58 15.84 -19.47
C ALA A 34 -5.26 16.45 -18.23
N PRO A 35 -6.36 17.20 -18.42
CA PRO A 35 -7.09 17.78 -17.29
C PRO A 35 -7.69 16.69 -16.36
N PRO A 36 -7.78 16.97 -15.05
CA PRO A 36 -8.41 16.08 -14.10
C PRO A 36 -9.95 16.07 -14.24
N VAL A 37 -10.54 14.89 -14.11
CA VAL A 37 -12.00 14.69 -14.16
C VAL A 37 -12.62 15.20 -12.85
N ILE A 38 -13.48 16.21 -12.94
CA ILE A 38 -14.22 16.70 -11.78
C ILE A 38 -15.43 15.80 -11.52
N LYS A 39 -15.50 15.24 -10.32
CA LYS A 39 -16.64 14.45 -9.84
C LYS A 39 -17.73 15.36 -9.27
N LYS A 40 -17.34 16.46 -8.60
CA LYS A 40 -18.28 17.37 -7.95
C LYS A 40 -17.72 18.79 -7.83
N ILE A 41 -18.58 19.77 -8.06
CA ILE A 41 -18.31 21.19 -7.80
C ILE A 41 -19.15 21.62 -6.61
N HIS A 42 -18.53 22.19 -5.59
CA HIS A 42 -19.23 22.65 -4.39
C HIS A 42 -19.79 24.06 -4.56
N LYS A 43 -20.78 24.38 -3.71
CA LYS A 43 -21.36 25.72 -3.62
C LYS A 43 -20.32 26.75 -3.15
N PRO A 44 -20.51 28.05 -3.45
CA PRO A 44 -19.65 29.11 -2.92
C PRO A 44 -19.60 29.07 -1.38
N GLY A 45 -18.42 29.31 -0.81
CA GLY A 45 -18.20 29.35 0.64
C GLY A 45 -17.80 28.02 1.30
N THR A 46 -17.70 26.92 0.54
CA THR A 46 -17.06 25.69 1.03
C THR A 46 -15.57 25.95 1.25
N ALA A 47 -15.03 25.59 2.42
CA ALA A 47 -13.60 25.69 2.71
C ALA A 47 -12.82 24.59 1.95
N PRO A 48 -11.69 24.91 1.32
CA PRO A 48 -10.83 23.91 0.69
C PRO A 48 -10.11 23.07 1.76
N ASP A 49 -9.86 21.82 1.43
CA ASP A 49 -9.01 20.89 2.18
C ASP A 49 -8.29 19.96 1.18
N PRO A 50 -7.20 20.45 0.54
CA PRO A 50 -6.55 19.72 -0.54
C PRO A 50 -6.02 18.35 -0.13
N LEU A 51 -5.57 18.20 1.13
CA LEU A 51 -5.07 16.92 1.65
C LEU A 51 -6.17 15.85 1.74
N ARG A 52 -7.44 16.23 1.69
CA ARG A 52 -8.61 15.34 1.73
C ARG A 52 -9.46 15.41 0.46
N GLY A 53 -8.87 15.91 -0.64
CA GLY A 53 -9.50 15.90 -1.96
C GLY A 53 -10.46 17.07 -2.23
N LEU A 54 -10.51 18.08 -1.37
CA LEU A 54 -11.25 19.32 -1.59
C LEU A 54 -10.30 20.40 -2.11
N VAL A 55 -10.17 20.50 -3.43
CA VAL A 55 -9.18 21.37 -4.08
C VAL A 55 -9.86 22.64 -4.58
N GLU A 56 -9.18 23.78 -4.45
CA GLU A 56 -9.64 25.03 -5.08
C GLU A 56 -9.28 25.03 -6.57
N ALA A 57 -10.28 25.27 -7.41
CA ALA A 57 -10.13 25.38 -8.86
C ALA A 57 -10.94 26.57 -9.41
N THR A 58 -10.50 27.11 -10.55
CA THR A 58 -11.25 28.15 -11.25
C THR A 58 -12.25 27.49 -12.19
N ILE A 59 -13.54 27.74 -11.97
CA ILE A 59 -14.65 27.21 -12.75
C ILE A 59 -15.39 28.38 -13.37
N HIS A 60 -15.39 28.49 -14.71
CA HIS A 60 -16.01 29.58 -15.45
C HIS A 60 -15.59 30.97 -14.92
N GLY A 61 -14.29 31.12 -14.65
CA GLY A 61 -13.71 32.37 -14.14
C GLY A 61 -14.00 32.67 -12.66
N LYS A 62 -14.57 31.73 -11.89
CA LYS A 62 -14.87 31.91 -10.46
C LYS A 62 -14.17 30.84 -9.62
N PRO A 63 -13.56 31.20 -8.47
CA PRO A 63 -13.02 30.19 -7.57
C PRO A 63 -14.14 29.32 -6.98
N ARG A 64 -13.93 28.01 -7.03
CA ARG A 64 -14.81 26.97 -6.49
C ARG A 64 -13.96 25.86 -5.87
N VAL A 65 -14.52 25.20 -4.85
CA VAL A 65 -13.96 23.95 -4.34
C VAL A 65 -14.53 22.80 -5.14
N VAL A 66 -13.66 21.87 -5.56
CA VAL A 66 -14.02 20.70 -6.36
C VAL A 66 -13.50 19.42 -5.72
N GLU A 67 -14.17 18.31 -6.03
CA GLU A 67 -13.67 16.96 -5.78
C GLU A 67 -13.36 16.33 -7.14
N TYR A 68 -12.15 15.81 -7.29
CA TYR A 68 -11.76 15.05 -8.48
C TYR A 68 -12.12 13.58 -8.32
N GLU A 69 -12.37 12.92 -9.46
CA GLU A 69 -12.53 11.48 -9.50
C GLU A 69 -11.16 10.81 -9.28
N PRO A 70 -11.02 9.86 -8.31
CA PRO A 70 -9.76 9.16 -8.12
C PRO A 70 -9.45 8.21 -9.28
N ASP A 71 -8.17 8.13 -9.64
CA ASP A 71 -7.67 7.09 -10.54
C ASP A 71 -7.26 5.85 -9.74
N THR A 72 -8.05 4.79 -9.86
CA THR A 72 -7.77 3.50 -9.20
C THR A 72 -6.48 2.85 -9.67
N GLU A 73 -5.98 3.15 -10.88
CA GLU A 73 -4.70 2.62 -11.39
C GLU A 73 -3.49 3.32 -10.77
N LEU A 74 -3.70 4.54 -10.28
CA LEU A 74 -2.68 5.34 -9.62
C LEU A 74 -2.82 5.33 -8.09
N ARG A 75 -3.78 4.57 -7.55
CA ARG A 75 -3.97 4.42 -6.11
C ARG A 75 -2.84 3.60 -5.52
N ASP A 76 -2.26 4.11 -4.45
CA ASP A 76 -1.22 3.48 -3.66
C ASP A 76 -1.62 3.40 -2.18
N SER A 77 -0.80 2.74 -1.37
CA SER A 77 -0.98 2.63 0.07
C SER A 77 0.33 2.90 0.76
N GLU A 78 0.29 3.76 1.78
CA GLU A 78 1.47 4.16 2.54
C GLU A 78 1.45 3.53 3.93
N GLN A 79 2.60 3.03 4.37
CA GLN A 79 2.81 2.62 5.75
C GLN A 79 3.48 3.77 6.49
N ILE A 80 2.69 4.52 7.25
CA ILE A 80 3.14 5.73 7.95
C ILE A 80 3.40 5.36 9.41
N PRO A 81 4.65 5.43 9.90
CA PRO A 81 4.94 5.25 11.31
C PRO A 81 4.21 6.31 12.15
N PHE A 82 3.57 5.89 13.25
CA PHE A 82 2.97 6.82 14.22
C PHE A 82 3.99 7.75 14.90
N LEU A 83 5.28 7.50 14.71
CA LEU A 83 6.41 8.22 15.33
C LEU A 83 6.58 9.67 14.84
N GLU A 84 5.77 10.13 13.89
CA GLU A 84 5.79 11.55 13.49
C GLU A 84 5.12 12.49 14.52
N CYS A 85 4.51 11.96 15.59
CA CYS A 85 4.05 12.76 16.73
C CYS A 85 5.07 12.74 17.90
N PRO A 86 5.52 13.90 18.41
CA PRO A 86 6.44 13.98 19.56
C PRO A 86 5.92 13.28 20.82
N ALA A 87 4.60 13.25 21.06
CA ALA A 87 3.97 12.59 22.21
C ALA A 87 4.07 11.05 22.11
N CYS A 88 4.17 10.49 20.91
CA CYS A 88 4.28 9.05 20.68
C CYS A 88 5.63 8.44 21.07
N HIS A 89 6.64 9.26 21.40
CA HIS A 89 7.90 8.79 21.95
C HIS A 89 7.83 8.40 23.43
N GLN A 90 6.74 8.73 24.12
CA GLN A 90 6.54 8.35 25.53
C GLN A 90 6.03 6.91 25.64
N PRO A 91 6.70 6.02 26.41
CA PRO A 91 6.21 4.67 26.64
C PRO A 91 4.80 4.68 27.25
N GLY A 92 3.89 3.89 26.67
CA GLY A 92 2.51 3.76 27.13
C GLY A 92 1.54 4.83 26.64
N TYR A 93 2.01 5.79 25.83
CA TYR A 93 1.13 6.75 25.17
C TYR A 93 0.35 6.09 24.02
N LEU A 94 -0.98 6.27 24.02
CA LEU A 94 -1.85 5.85 22.93
C LEU A 94 -2.14 7.09 22.04
N PRO A 95 -1.77 7.06 20.75
CA PRO A 95 -2.01 8.18 19.85
C PRO A 95 -3.50 8.51 19.75
N SER A 96 -3.83 9.81 19.78
CA SER A 96 -5.18 10.29 19.53
C SER A 96 -5.47 10.35 18.02
N PRO A 97 -6.75 10.50 17.61
CA PRO A 97 -7.10 10.75 16.21
C PRO A 97 -6.42 11.99 15.62
N GLU A 98 -6.09 12.99 16.44
CA GLU A 98 -5.41 14.21 16.00
C GLU A 98 -3.91 13.96 15.74
N ASP A 99 -3.27 13.13 16.57
CA ASP A 99 -1.88 12.69 16.35
C ASP A 99 -1.76 11.88 15.06
N GLN A 100 -2.72 10.99 14.83
CA GLN A 100 -2.81 10.22 13.59
C GLN A 100 -2.96 11.14 12.38
N ARG A 101 -3.85 12.13 12.46
CA ARG A 101 -4.05 13.13 11.41
C ARG A 101 -2.74 13.86 11.12
N THR A 102 -2.10 14.37 12.17
CA THR A 102 -0.84 15.12 12.07
C THR A 102 0.27 14.31 11.43
N ALA A 103 0.42 13.03 11.80
CA ALA A 103 1.40 12.13 11.21
C ALA A 103 1.13 11.90 9.71
N ILE A 104 -0.12 11.66 9.32
CA ILE A 104 -0.48 11.47 7.92
C ILE A 104 -0.20 12.74 7.11
N GLU A 105 -0.63 13.90 7.59
CA GLU A 105 -0.42 15.16 6.88
C GLU A 105 1.07 15.53 6.74
N THR A 106 1.86 15.28 7.79
CA THR A 106 3.31 15.53 7.80
C THR A 106 4.01 14.65 6.77
N PHE A 107 3.69 13.35 6.78
CA PHE A 107 4.21 12.40 5.81
C PHE A 107 3.83 12.78 4.37
N LEU A 108 2.54 13.07 4.11
CA LEU A 108 2.09 13.47 2.77
C LEU A 108 2.85 14.69 2.26
N ARG A 109 3.05 15.71 3.09
CA ARG A 109 3.77 16.93 2.69
C ARG A 109 5.24 16.68 2.39
N ARG A 110 5.88 15.76 3.11
CA ARG A 110 7.31 15.46 2.97
C ARG A 110 7.61 14.49 1.83
N GLU A 111 6.81 13.43 1.70
CA GLU A 111 7.14 12.28 0.85
C GLU A 111 6.25 12.16 -0.39
N VAL A 112 5.04 12.72 -0.38
CA VAL A 112 4.06 12.53 -1.46
C VAL A 112 3.94 13.78 -2.33
N LEU A 113 3.57 14.90 -1.74
CA LEU A 113 3.27 16.15 -2.47
C LEU A 113 4.42 16.71 -3.32
N PRO A 114 5.71 16.52 -2.98
CA PRO A 114 6.81 16.92 -3.86
C PRO A 114 6.81 16.21 -5.22
N TYR A 115 6.23 15.01 -5.30
CA TYR A 115 6.18 14.19 -6.52
C TYR A 115 4.79 14.11 -7.14
N ALA A 116 3.74 14.25 -6.34
CA ALA A 116 2.34 14.27 -6.79
C ALA A 116 1.59 15.44 -6.11
N PRO A 117 1.68 16.67 -6.65
CA PRO A 117 1.20 17.89 -5.99
C PRO A 117 -0.32 17.95 -5.76
N ASP A 118 -1.09 17.18 -6.53
CA ASP A 118 -2.55 17.10 -6.47
C ASP A 118 -3.05 15.79 -5.84
N ALA A 119 -2.17 15.07 -5.14
CA ALA A 119 -2.52 13.88 -4.40
C ALA A 119 -3.23 14.21 -3.07
N TRP A 120 -4.10 13.31 -2.63
CA TRP A 120 -4.81 13.42 -1.35
C TRP A 120 -4.96 12.05 -0.68
N TYR A 121 -5.45 12.01 0.55
CA TYR A 121 -5.84 10.75 1.19
C TYR A 121 -7.33 10.75 1.51
N ASP A 122 -7.96 9.57 1.47
CA ASP A 122 -9.31 9.37 1.98
C ASP A 122 -9.26 8.99 3.46
N PRO A 123 -9.76 9.84 4.40
CA PRO A 123 -9.78 9.52 5.82
C PRO A 123 -10.53 8.23 6.15
N ALA A 124 -11.54 7.84 5.36
CA ALA A 124 -12.30 6.61 5.59
C ALA A 124 -11.51 5.35 5.21
N SER A 125 -10.48 5.48 4.38
CA SER A 125 -9.61 4.38 3.97
C SER A 125 -8.50 4.05 4.96
N VAL A 126 -8.25 4.93 5.94
CA VAL A 126 -7.14 4.82 6.87
C VAL A 126 -7.36 3.66 7.85
N LYS A 127 -6.35 2.80 8.01
CA LYS A 127 -6.36 1.66 8.94
C LYS A 127 -5.21 1.79 9.93
N VAL A 128 -5.50 1.57 11.20
CA VAL A 128 -4.50 1.54 12.28
C VAL A 128 -4.17 0.08 12.61
N GLY A 129 -2.88 -0.24 12.62
CA GLY A 129 -2.39 -1.58 12.94
C GLY A 129 -1.00 -1.52 13.55
N TYR A 130 -0.61 -2.61 14.20
CA TYR A 130 0.71 -2.80 14.77
C TYR A 130 1.34 -4.03 14.15
N GLU A 131 2.63 -3.95 13.84
CA GLU A 131 3.40 -5.11 13.41
C GLU A 131 4.12 -5.71 14.62
N ILE A 132 3.83 -6.99 14.91
CA ILE A 132 4.56 -7.76 15.91
C ILE A 132 5.43 -8.76 15.14
N ASN A 133 6.75 -8.59 15.20
CA ASN A 133 7.66 -9.56 14.60
C ASN A 133 7.67 -10.84 15.43
N PHE A 134 6.87 -11.83 15.02
CA PHE A 134 6.70 -13.06 15.79
C PHE A 134 8.01 -13.82 15.99
N ASN A 135 8.87 -13.85 14.96
CA ASN A 135 10.15 -14.54 15.06
C ASN A 135 11.06 -13.88 16.11
N ARG A 136 11.11 -12.54 16.15
CA ARG A 136 11.93 -11.82 17.11
C ARG A 136 11.54 -12.12 18.56
N TYR A 137 10.25 -12.23 18.86
CA TYR A 137 9.77 -12.31 20.24
C TYR A 137 9.38 -13.72 20.70
N PHE A 138 8.94 -14.58 19.78
CA PHE A 138 8.39 -15.89 20.12
C PHE A 138 9.17 -17.05 19.51
N TYR A 139 10.14 -16.80 18.61
CA TYR A 139 10.96 -17.89 18.10
C TYR A 139 11.85 -18.44 19.21
N LYS A 140 11.66 -19.72 19.51
CA LYS A 140 12.58 -20.50 20.31
C LYS A 140 13.52 -21.21 19.35
N PRO A 141 14.84 -20.90 19.35
CA PRO A 141 15.79 -21.64 18.57
C PRO A 141 15.64 -23.13 18.85
N LYS A 142 15.39 -23.90 17.80
CA LYS A 142 15.42 -25.37 17.92
C LYS A 142 16.87 -25.74 18.20
N ALA A 143 17.09 -26.48 19.29
CA ALA A 143 18.41 -27.03 19.57
C ALA A 143 18.88 -27.84 18.34
N LEU A 144 20.13 -27.61 17.94
CA LEU A 144 20.74 -28.42 16.89
C LEU A 144 20.85 -29.87 17.36
N ARG A 145 20.68 -30.82 16.45
CA ARG A 145 20.99 -32.23 16.72
C ARG A 145 22.44 -32.36 17.19
N THR A 146 22.72 -33.32 18.06
CA THR A 146 24.10 -33.53 18.50
C THR A 146 24.94 -34.13 17.38
N LEU A 147 26.26 -34.03 17.49
CA LEU A 147 27.16 -34.66 16.52
C LEU A 147 27.02 -36.18 16.53
N GLU A 148 26.74 -36.77 17.69
CA GLU A 148 26.49 -38.20 17.84
C GLU A 148 25.24 -38.65 17.08
N GLU A 149 24.14 -37.90 17.18
CA GLU A 149 22.91 -38.16 16.42
C GLU A 149 23.16 -38.03 14.92
N ILE A 150 23.85 -36.96 14.50
CA ILE A 150 24.21 -36.75 13.09
C ILE A 150 25.07 -37.92 12.58
N ARG A 151 26.03 -38.40 13.38
CA ARG A 151 26.89 -39.52 13.03
C ARG A 151 26.12 -40.84 12.92
N ALA A 152 25.21 -41.09 13.86
CA ALA A 152 24.38 -42.29 13.85
C ALA A 152 23.48 -42.33 12.60
N ASP A 153 22.85 -41.21 12.26
CA ASP A 153 22.05 -41.07 11.04
C ASP A 153 22.90 -41.30 9.77
N LEU A 154 24.10 -40.73 9.70
CA LEU A 154 25.01 -40.92 8.57
C LEU A 154 25.39 -42.40 8.36
N LEU A 155 25.74 -43.11 9.44
CA LEU A 155 26.10 -44.54 9.38
C LEU A 155 24.90 -45.42 9.00
N ALA A 156 23.69 -45.06 9.45
CA ALA A 156 22.47 -45.75 9.04
C ALA A 156 22.22 -45.59 7.54
N VAL A 157 22.36 -44.37 7.00
CA VAL A 157 22.22 -44.08 5.56
C VAL A 157 23.30 -44.80 4.75
N GLU A 158 24.55 -44.83 5.23
CA GLU A 158 25.65 -45.57 4.57
C GLU A 158 25.33 -47.06 4.46
N LYS A 159 24.86 -47.68 5.55
CA LYS A 159 24.48 -49.09 5.57
C LYS A 159 23.29 -49.40 4.67
N GLU A 160 22.30 -48.51 4.62
CA GLU A 160 21.17 -48.64 3.70
C GLU A 160 21.64 -48.59 2.24
N ALA A 161 22.53 -47.66 1.91
CA ALA A 161 23.10 -47.54 0.57
C ALA A 161 23.94 -48.77 0.18
N GLU A 162 24.77 -49.29 1.08
CA GLU A 162 25.50 -50.55 0.88
C GLU A 162 24.56 -51.74 0.64
N GLY A 163 23.47 -51.83 1.40
CA GLY A 163 22.45 -52.87 1.22
C GLY A 163 21.79 -52.80 -0.15
N LEU A 164 21.37 -51.61 -0.58
CA LEU A 164 20.79 -51.39 -1.90
C LEU A 164 21.77 -51.70 -3.03
N LEU A 165 23.04 -51.31 -2.88
CA LEU A 165 24.09 -51.66 -3.84
C LEU A 165 24.33 -53.17 -3.90
N ALA A 166 24.31 -53.85 -2.76
CA ALA A 166 24.43 -55.30 -2.70
C ALA A 166 23.24 -56.03 -3.35
N GLU A 167 22.02 -55.48 -3.26
CA GLU A 167 20.85 -56.01 -3.98
C GLU A 167 21.01 -55.83 -5.51
N ILE A 168 21.48 -54.67 -5.96
CA ILE A 168 21.71 -54.40 -7.39
C ILE A 168 22.84 -55.27 -7.96
N LEU A 169 23.95 -55.41 -7.22
CA LEU A 169 25.15 -56.16 -7.65
C LEU A 169 25.02 -57.66 -7.40
N GLY A 170 24.30 -58.08 -6.35
CA GLY A 170 24.03 -59.47 -6.00
C GLY A 170 22.83 -60.08 -6.73
N GLY A 171 22.02 -59.24 -7.39
CA GLY A 171 20.88 -59.65 -8.22
C GLY A 171 21.22 -60.32 -9.55
N THR A 172 22.48 -60.69 -9.80
CA THR A 172 22.88 -61.46 -11.00
C THR A 172 23.28 -62.90 -10.70
N ASN A 173 22.55 -63.60 -9.82
CA ASN A 173 22.64 -65.07 -9.70
C ASN A 173 21.31 -65.66 -9.21
N HIS A 174 20.31 -65.69 -10.09
CA HIS A 174 19.20 -66.63 -10.00
C HIS A 174 18.95 -67.23 -11.40
N GLU A 175 19.64 -68.35 -11.67
CA GLU A 175 19.15 -69.44 -12.52
C GLU A 175 18.45 -70.48 -11.65
#